data_AF-A0A347VR28-F1
#
_entry.id   AF-A0A347VR28-F1
#
_cell.length_a   1.000
_cell.length_b   1.000
_cell.length_c   1.000
_cell.angle_alpha   90.00
_cell.angle_beta   90.00
_cell.angle_gamma   90.00
#
_symmetry.space_group_name_H-M   'P 1'
#
loop_
_entity.id
_entity.type
_entity.pdbx_description
1 polymer ?
#
loop_
_entity_poly.entity_id
_entity_poly.type
_entity_poly.pdbx_seq_one_letter_code
_entity_poly.pdbx_strand_id
1 'polypeptide(L)' 'MKNSFDRILDNLERLLGGLLLSLIGMVSYLFVNSDKLSAFKFGLLLFCIATFIVAAILTAITYFHYFNEVREMEKKKE' A
#
# COMPACT_ATOMS: atom_id res chain seq x y z
N MET A 1 17.15 18.47 -4.35
CA MET A 1 16.97 17.04 -4.69
C MET A 1 16.81 16.16 -3.46
N LYS A 2 17.75 16.12 -2.50
CA LYS A 2 17.64 15.27 -1.27
C LYS A 2 16.28 15.44 -0.55
N ASN A 3 15.92 16.68 -0.23
CA ASN A 3 14.61 17.03 0.37
C ASN A 3 13.37 16.65 -0.47
N SER A 4 13.49 16.50 -1.78
CA SER A 4 12.37 16.13 -2.65
C SER A 4 12.15 14.62 -2.65
N PHE A 5 13.23 13.84 -2.69
CA PHE A 5 13.18 12.37 -2.60
C PHE A 5 12.75 11.91 -1.19
N ASP A 6 13.26 12.54 -0.13
CA ASP A 6 12.86 12.23 1.24
C ASP A 6 11.36 12.46 1.45
N ARG A 7 10.81 13.54 0.86
CA ARG A 7 9.36 13.80 0.86
C ARG A 7 8.56 12.76 0.07
N ILE A 8 9.09 12.26 -1.04
CA ILE A 8 8.43 11.21 -1.82
C ILE A 8 8.39 9.90 -1.03
N LEU A 9 9.50 9.53 -0.38
CA LEU A 9 9.58 8.35 0.46
C LEU A 9 8.62 8.45 1.65
N ASP A 10 8.60 9.57 2.37
CA ASP A 10 7.71 9.79 3.51
C ASP A 10 6.22 9.73 3.09
N ASN A 11 5.89 10.29 1.93
CA ASN A 11 4.53 10.19 1.38
C ASN A 11 4.16 8.76 0.97
N LEU A 12 5.07 8.02 0.34
CA LEU A 12 4.86 6.63 -0.05
C LEU A 12 4.73 5.72 1.18
N GLU A 13 5.52 5.97 2.23
CA GLU A 13 5.43 5.24 3.49
C GLU A 13 4.09 5.49 4.19
N ARG A 14 3.63 6.75 4.25
CA ARG A 14 2.29 7.08 4.76
C ARG A 14 1.18 6.44 3.91
N LEU A 15 1.34 6.42 2.59
CA LEU A 15 0.40 5.75 1.70
C LEU A 15 0.35 4.25 2.02
N LEU A 16 1.51 3.58 2.12
CA LEU A 16 1.59 2.17 2.47
C LEU A 16 0.97 1.87 3.84
N GLY A 17 1.23 2.71 4.84
CA GLY A 17 0.61 2.59 6.16
C GLY A 17 -0.91 2.72 6.12
N GLY A 18 -1.43 3.70 5.37
CA GLY A 18 -2.86 3.89 5.17
C GLY A 18 -3.52 2.74 4.41
N LEU A 19 -2.83 2.21 3.39
CA LEU A 19 -3.28 1.04 2.64
C LEU A 19 -3.34 -0.20 3.56
N LEU A 20 -2.31 -0.47 4.35
CA LEU A 20 -2.30 -1.61 5.28
C LEU A 20 -3.44 -1.52 6.30
N LEU A 21 -3.67 -0.34 6.88
CA LEU A 21 -4.75 -0.14 7.84
C LEU A 21 -6.13 -0.35 7.19
N SER A 22 -6.31 0.16 5.97
CA SER A 22 -7.55 -0.01 5.21
C SER A 22 -7.81 -1.48 4.85
N LEU A 23 -6.75 -2.22 4.48
CA LEU A 23 -6.83 -3.65 4.20
C LEU A 23 -7.27 -4.43 5.44
N ILE A 24 -6.69 -4.14 6.60
CA ILE A 24 -7.12 -4.74 7.89
C ILE A 24 -8.60 -4.45 8.12
N GLY A 25 -9.03 -3.20 7.97
CA GLY A 25 -10.44 -2.83 8.14
C GLY A 25 -11.40 -3.58 7.21
N MET A 26 -11.05 -3.72 5.92
CA MET A 26 -11.85 -4.47 4.95
C MET A 26 -11.93 -5.96 5.27
N VAL A 27 -10.81 -6.56 5.68
CA VAL A 27 -10.76 -7.98 6.09
C VAL A 27 -11.57 -8.19 7.37
N SER A 28 -11.40 -7.32 8.38
CA SER A 28 -12.19 -7.38 9.62
C SER A 28 -13.69 -7.24 9.34
N TYR A 29 -14.09 -6.33 8.45
CA TYR A 29 -15.50 -6.17 8.06
C TYR A 29 -16.06 -7.45 7.41
N LEU A 30 -15.27 -8.09 6.54
CA LEU A 30 -15.64 -9.35 5.88
C LEU A 30 -15.85 -10.48 6.89
N PHE A 31 -14.99 -10.59 7.92
CA PHE A 31 -15.15 -11.58 8.98
C PHE A 31 -16.34 -11.30 9.90
N VAL A 32 -16.56 -10.05 10.30
CA VAL A 32 -17.65 -9.69 11.23
C VAL A 32 -19.03 -9.79 10.58
N ASN A 33 -19.12 -9.57 9.27
CA ASN A 33 -20.40 -9.49 8.56
C ASN A 33 -20.59 -10.61 7.51
N SER A 34 -19.74 -11.64 7.50
CA SER A 34 -19.78 -12.73 6.50
C SER A 34 -21.19 -13.30 6.32
N ASP A 35 -21.88 -13.50 7.43
CA ASP A 35 -23.18 -14.19 7.46
C ASP A 35 -24.34 -13.28 7.04
N LYS A 36 -24.11 -11.96 7.03
CA LYS A 36 -25.11 -10.92 6.68
C LYS A 36 -24.90 -10.35 5.28
N LEU A 37 -23.77 -10.67 4.65
CA LEU A 37 -23.43 -10.21 3.31
C LEU A 37 -24.14 -11.06 2.27
N SER A 38 -24.86 -10.42 1.34
CA SER A 38 -25.35 -11.12 0.16
C SER A 38 -24.17 -11.56 -0.70
N ALA A 39 -24.31 -12.69 -1.42
CA ALA A 39 -23.26 -13.24 -2.27
C ALA A 39 -22.65 -12.22 -3.24
N PHE A 40 -23.47 -11.33 -3.80
CA PHE A 40 -23.00 -10.23 -4.66
C PHE A 40 -22.11 -9.24 -3.92
N LYS A 41 -22.51 -8.79 -2.73
CA LYS A 41 -21.71 -7.85 -1.92
C LYS A 41 -20.40 -8.48 -1.44
N PHE A 42 -20.44 -9.76 -1.10
CA PHE A 42 -19.25 -10.52 -0.72
C PHE A 42 -18.26 -10.63 -1.88
N GLY A 43 -18.74 -10.98 -3.08
CA GLY A 43 -17.92 -11.05 -4.29
C GLY A 43 -17.31 -9.69 -4.67
N LEU A 44 -18.10 -8.61 -4.59
CA LEU A 44 -17.61 -7.25 -4.80
C LEU A 44 -16.51 -6.88 -3.80
N LEU A 45 -16.70 -7.22 -2.52
CA LEU A 45 -15.74 -6.92 -1.46
C LEU A 45 -14.41 -7.68 -1.67
N LEU A 46 -14.46 -8.95 -2.05
CA LEU A 46 -13.27 -9.73 -2.40
C LEU A 46 -12.54 -9.14 -3.61
N PHE A 47 -13.27 -8.70 -4.64
CA PHE A 47 -12.68 -8.03 -5.79
C PHE A 47 -11.99 -6.72 -5.40
N CYS A 48 -12.61 -5.90 -4.56
CA CYS A 48 -12.01 -4.69 -4.02
C CYS A 48 -10.75 -4.99 -3.19
N ILE A 49 -10.76 -6.01 -2.34
CA ILE A 49 -9.58 -6.42 -1.57
C ILE A 49 -8.44 -6.84 -2.51
N ALA A 50 -8.74 -7.62 -3.56
CA ALA A 50 -7.75 -8.06 -4.53
C ALA A 50 -7.11 -6.88 -5.28
N THR A 51 -7.92 -5.94 -5.80
CA THR A 51 -7.39 -4.75 -6.48
C THR A 51 -6.58 -3.86 -5.54
N PHE A 52 -6.99 -3.78 -4.27
CA PHE A 52 -6.29 -3.03 -3.25
C PHE A 52 -4.91 -3.62 -2.92
N ILE A 53 -4.81 -4.96 -2.83
CA ILE A 53 -3.53 -5.67 -2.65
C ILE A 53 -2.60 -5.37 -3.82
N VAL A 54 -3.09 -5.41 -5.06
CA VAL A 54 -2.29 -5.07 -6.25
C VAL A 54 -1.76 -3.64 -6.16
N ALA A 55 -2.61 -2.68 -5.79
CA ALA A 55 -2.18 -1.29 -5.61
C ALA A 55 -1.12 -1.11 -4.52
N ALA A 56 -1.25 -1.82 -3.40
CA ALA A 56 -0.27 -1.82 -2.32
C ALA A 56 1.09 -2.40 -2.78
N ILE A 57 1.07 -3.49 -3.55
CA ILE A 57 2.29 -4.10 -4.11
C ILE A 57 2.99 -3.11 -5.06
N LEU A 58 2.24 -2.49 -5.97
CA LEU A 58 2.82 -1.51 -6.91
C LEU A 58 3.44 -0.32 -6.16
N THR A 59 2.75 0.19 -5.14
CA THR A 59 3.27 1.26 -4.27
C THR A 59 4.56 0.85 -3.56
N ALA A 60 4.61 -0.39 -3.03
CA ALA A 60 5.78 -0.91 -2.35
C ALA A 60 6.98 -1.05 -3.31
N ILE A 61 6.74 -1.52 -4.54
CA ILE A 61 7.78 -1.59 -5.58
C ILE A 61 8.33 -0.19 -5.89
N THR A 62 7.44 0.80 -6.07
CA THR A 62 7.85 2.19 -6.31
C THR A 62 8.66 2.74 -5.14
N TYR A 63 8.23 2.49 -3.89
CA TYR A 63 8.98 2.87 -2.69
C TYR A 63 10.39 2.27 -2.67
N PHE A 64 10.51 0.95 -2.91
CA PHE A 64 11.81 0.28 -2.93
C PHE A 64 12.72 0.78 -4.04
N HIS A 65 12.17 1.09 -5.21
CA HIS A 65 12.93 1.65 -6.32
C HIS A 65 13.55 3.00 -5.94
N TYR A 66 12.73 3.93 -5.43
CA TYR A 66 13.20 5.25 -4.99
C TYR A 66 14.17 5.16 -3.81
N PHE A 67 13.91 4.27 -2.86
CA PHE A 67 14.80 4.06 -1.71
C PHE A 67 16.20 3.60 -2.15
N ASN A 68 16.26 2.66 -3.10
CA ASN A 68 17.53 2.20 -3.64
C ASN A 68 18.27 3.28 -4.43
N GLU A 69 17.56 4.07 -5.26
CA GLU A 69 18.18 5.20 -5.97
C GLU A 69 18.78 6.23 -5.01
N VAL A 70 18.05 6.60 -3.95
CA VAL A 70 18.56 7.53 -2.94
C VAL A 70 19.82 6.97 -2.29
N ARG A 71 19.81 5.69 -1.90
CA ARG A 71 20.95 5.02 -1.29
C ARG A 71 22.17 4.98 -2.22
N GLU A 72 21.99 4.77 -3.52
CA GLU A 72 23.09 4.80 -4.50
C GLU A 72 23.65 6.21 -4.71
N MET A 73 22.81 7.24 -4.71
CA MET A 73 23.27 8.64 -4.79
C MET A 73 24.08 9.05 -3.57
N GLU A 74 23.78 8.52 -2.39
CA GLU A 74 24.58 8.76 -1.18
C GLU A 74 25.94 8.07 -1.25
N LYS A 75 26.00 6.80 -1.69
CA LYS A 75 27.26 6.07 -1.85
C LYS A 75 28.23 6.68 -2.86
N LYS A 76 27.72 7.37 -3.89
CA LYS A 76 28.56 8.06 -4.89
C LYS A 76 29.15 9.39 -4.40
N LYS A 77 28.74 9.86 -3.22
CA LYS A 77 29.24 11.11 -2.61
C LYS A 77 30.34 10.91 -1.56
N GLU A 78 30.53 9.67 -1.11
CA GLU A 78 31.69 9.23 -0.31
C GLU A 78 32.85 8.83 -1.22
#